data_AF-A0A8J8P423-F1
#
_entry.id   AF-A0A8J8P423-F1
#
_cell.length_a   1.000
_cell.length_b   1.000
_cell.length_c   1.000
_cell.angle_alpha   90.00
_cell.angle_beta   90.00
_cell.angle_gamma   90.00
#
_symmetry.space_group_name_H-M   'P 1'
#
loop_
_entity.id
_entity.type
_entity.pdbx_description
1 polymer ?
#
loop_
_entity_poly.entity_id
_entity_poly.type
_entity_poly.pdbx_seq_one_letter_code
_entity_poly.pdbx_strand_id
1 'polypeptide(L)'
;MHPQQILHMIEETAGLLFYRDQKSKANNEISKKQEKVNQILFTLQEEVSAKIGVMERAREEIEMYKSAIEKIKAKERQVKVLEYRRDVSEIDLKRIVFQKLKSENDRNQQRISEKENAYEISKNILKGLQLNMEQFQSNKSDSQLGLDRLENVLWSSENETSHLKKEIVTNDYVLKNLQRKLNKLKLKKLPKLQEECCELSLKVETLKNDLWQKKKQLKYVETCDVEVWKQQIQNQLETEETENKLIKRKIKNIVSLLTDTERDEFQQKQEKLIRNSKRAEYQNEILVLNEELASVKFNEYQIKAAAKQLNDCESNLYAIYQQLSDERFWRVNIIIKRYPFKEQNHQTGETLVYGKLFELFSIKDPTKFSTPLEIGAGYKLQQVVVKNQDVVKKIFASGRLNYSTTFMPIQNMSNSFTISHHTLSTIEQMTRGKAWLAKSLIEYDPILEPVMNHVFGNFFIAKDRETAKKIAMGNNLQRFLCVTLDGDKYAPSGTLEGGYQNFSANLLSSYAKLRELQSNQSELTRL
;
A
#
# COMPACT_ATOMS: atom_id res chain seq x y z
N MET A 1 -69.72 -106.18 15.82
CA MET A 1 -69.70 -105.10 14.80
C MET A 1 -69.33 -103.80 15.48
N HIS A 2 -68.52 -102.97 14.84
CA HIS A 2 -68.11 -101.69 15.42
C HIS A 2 -69.32 -100.73 15.47
N PRO A 3 -69.53 -99.93 16.53
CA PRO A 3 -70.70 -99.04 16.65
C PRO A 3 -70.92 -98.09 15.46
N GLN A 4 -69.83 -97.67 14.80
CA GLN A 4 -69.87 -96.82 13.60
C GLN A 4 -70.48 -97.52 12.38
N GLN A 5 -70.35 -98.85 12.27
CA GLN A 5 -70.90 -99.63 11.16
C GLN A 5 -72.42 -99.80 11.29
N ILE A 6 -72.92 -99.92 12.52
CA ILE A 6 -74.36 -99.99 12.81
C ILE A 6 -75.03 -98.63 12.52
N LEU A 7 -74.37 -97.53 12.91
CA LEU A 7 -74.85 -96.18 12.59
C LEU A 7 -74.89 -95.93 11.07
N HIS A 8 -73.87 -96.39 10.34
CA HIS A 8 -73.81 -96.27 8.89
C HIS A 8 -74.96 -97.03 8.20
N MET A 9 -75.24 -98.27 8.62
CA MET A 9 -76.38 -99.05 8.09
C MET A 9 -77.75 -98.39 8.36
N ILE A 10 -77.92 -97.77 9.54
CA ILE A 10 -79.17 -97.04 9.87
C ILE A 10 -79.28 -95.77 9.02
N GLU A 11 -78.18 -95.05 8.81
CA GLU A 11 -78.16 -93.85 7.96
C GLU A 11 -78.39 -94.16 6.47
N GLU A 12 -78.06 -95.38 6.03
CA GLU A 12 -78.21 -95.85 4.65
C GLU A 12 -79.67 -96.18 4.35
N THR A 13 -80.32 -96.89 5.27
CA THR A 13 -81.74 -97.23 5.20
C THR A 13 -82.66 -96.01 5.34
N ALA A 14 -82.23 -94.98 6.08
CA ALA A 14 -82.97 -93.72 6.23
C ALA A 14 -82.70 -92.69 5.10
N GLY A 15 -81.82 -92.99 4.13
CA GLY A 15 -81.46 -92.06 3.05
C GLY A 15 -80.68 -90.80 3.48
N LEU A 16 -80.23 -90.75 4.74
CA LEU A 16 -79.54 -89.60 5.34
C LEU A 16 -78.04 -89.57 5.02
N LEU A 17 -77.48 -90.71 4.59
CA LEU A 17 -76.08 -90.84 4.19
C LEU A 17 -75.68 -89.88 3.06
N PHE A 18 -76.54 -89.68 2.06
CA PHE A 18 -76.27 -88.75 0.95
C PHE A 18 -76.10 -87.30 1.43
N TYR A 19 -76.96 -86.83 2.33
CA TYR A 19 -76.89 -85.48 2.89
C TYR A 19 -75.70 -85.33 3.84
N ARG A 20 -75.36 -86.37 4.59
CA ARG A 20 -74.16 -86.41 5.46
C ARG A 20 -72.89 -86.33 4.62
N ASP A 21 -72.82 -87.03 3.50
CA ASP A 21 -71.71 -86.97 2.55
C ASP A 21 -71.62 -85.62 1.83
N GLN A 22 -72.75 -85.04 1.40
CA GLN A 22 -72.75 -83.69 0.83
C GLN A 22 -72.31 -82.64 1.85
N LYS A 23 -72.77 -82.73 3.11
CA LYS A 23 -72.32 -81.84 4.19
C LYS A 23 -70.83 -81.99 4.48
N SER A 24 -70.33 -83.23 4.50
CA SER A 24 -68.90 -83.53 4.65
C SER A 24 -68.07 -82.95 3.50
N LYS A 25 -68.51 -83.13 2.25
CA LYS A 25 -67.87 -82.56 1.05
C LYS A 25 -67.88 -81.03 1.07
N ALA A 26 -69.01 -80.40 1.40
CA ALA A 26 -69.14 -78.96 1.51
C ALA A 26 -68.24 -78.40 2.63
N ASN A 27 -68.20 -79.05 3.80
CA ASN A 27 -67.29 -78.66 4.90
C ASN A 27 -65.82 -78.80 4.50
N ASN A 28 -65.46 -79.86 3.78
CA ASN A 28 -64.11 -80.03 3.26
C ASN A 28 -63.75 -78.95 2.22
N GLU A 29 -64.69 -78.56 1.36
CA GLU A 29 -64.49 -77.44 0.42
C GLU A 29 -64.38 -76.10 1.13
N ILE A 30 -65.20 -75.84 2.16
CA ILE A 30 -65.13 -74.64 2.99
C ILE A 30 -63.77 -74.59 3.69
N SER A 31 -63.30 -75.69 4.28
CA SER A 31 -62.00 -75.77 4.92
C SER A 31 -60.86 -75.46 3.94
N LYS A 32 -60.90 -76.06 2.73
CA LYS A 32 -59.91 -75.77 1.67
C LYS A 32 -59.95 -74.31 1.20
N LYS A 33 -61.14 -73.71 1.10
CA LYS A 33 -61.27 -72.28 0.77
C LYS A 33 -60.76 -71.38 1.89
N GLN A 34 -61.01 -71.75 3.15
CA GLN A 34 -60.53 -71.01 4.32
C GLN A 34 -59.01 -71.04 4.42
N GLU A 35 -58.37 -72.19 4.15
CA GLU A 35 -56.91 -72.30 4.06
C GLU A 35 -56.35 -71.39 2.96
N LYS A 36 -56.97 -71.36 1.78
CA LYS A 36 -56.57 -70.44 0.70
C LYS A 36 -56.73 -68.97 1.09
N VAL A 37 -57.82 -68.60 1.77
CA VAL A 37 -58.03 -67.24 2.28
C VAL A 37 -56.94 -66.87 3.28
N ASN A 38 -56.60 -67.77 4.20
CA ASN A 38 -55.53 -67.54 5.17
C ASN A 38 -54.16 -67.40 4.49
N GLN A 39 -53.88 -68.20 3.46
CA GLN A 39 -52.66 -68.05 2.65
C GLN A 39 -52.62 -66.70 1.93
N ILE A 40 -53.73 -66.29 1.31
CA ILE A 40 -53.82 -64.98 0.63
C ILE A 40 -53.62 -63.83 1.62
N LEU A 41 -54.25 -63.89 2.79
CA LEU A 41 -54.09 -62.88 3.84
C LEU A 41 -52.66 -62.84 4.37
N PHE A 42 -52.03 -63.99 4.56
CA PHE A 42 -50.63 -64.10 4.97
C PHE A 42 -49.68 -63.49 3.93
N THR A 43 -49.84 -63.81 2.63
CA THR A 43 -49.05 -63.20 1.56
C THR A 43 -49.26 -61.69 1.47
N LEU A 44 -50.51 -61.21 1.64
CA LEU A 44 -50.81 -59.77 1.69
C LEU A 44 -50.13 -59.07 2.87
N GLN A 45 -50.17 -59.68 4.06
CA GLN A 45 -49.59 -59.08 5.26
C GLN A 45 -48.08 -59.16 5.30
N GLU A 46 -47.46 -60.29 4.98
CA GLU A 46 -46.00 -60.41 5.08
C GLU A 46 -45.28 -59.88 3.85
N GLU A 47 -45.67 -60.29 2.65
CA GLU A 47 -44.90 -59.96 1.44
C GLU A 47 -45.28 -58.60 0.86
N VAL A 48 -46.58 -58.32 0.74
CA VAL A 48 -47.05 -57.09 0.09
C VAL A 48 -46.82 -55.88 1.00
N SER A 49 -47.14 -55.97 2.30
CA SER A 49 -46.91 -54.85 3.23
C SER A 49 -45.42 -54.53 3.40
N ALA A 50 -44.55 -55.55 3.47
CA ALA A 50 -43.10 -55.34 3.56
C ALA A 50 -42.56 -54.65 2.30
N LYS A 51 -43.05 -55.05 1.11
CA LYS A 51 -42.70 -54.38 -0.16
C LYS A 51 -43.19 -52.94 -0.19
N ILE A 52 -44.40 -52.65 0.28
CA ILE A 52 -44.92 -51.28 0.40
C ILE A 52 -44.03 -50.44 1.32
N GLY A 53 -43.66 -50.95 2.50
CA GLY A 53 -42.77 -50.23 3.42
C GLY A 53 -41.34 -50.01 2.90
N VAL A 54 -40.84 -50.88 2.02
CA VAL A 54 -39.57 -50.64 1.29
C VAL A 54 -39.76 -49.56 0.23
N MET A 55 -40.87 -49.58 -0.50
CA MET A 55 -41.20 -48.57 -1.51
C MET A 55 -41.45 -47.18 -0.93
N GLU A 56 -42.08 -47.09 0.24
CA GLU A 56 -42.29 -45.83 0.97
C GLU A 56 -40.95 -45.23 1.41
N ARG A 57 -40.06 -46.03 1.99
CA ARG A 57 -38.70 -45.57 2.34
C ARG A 57 -37.91 -45.12 1.11
N ALA A 58 -37.95 -45.89 0.02
CA ALA A 58 -37.31 -45.49 -1.23
C ALA A 58 -37.90 -44.17 -1.79
N ARG A 59 -39.21 -43.97 -1.66
CA ARG A 59 -39.87 -42.72 -2.05
C ARG A 59 -39.39 -41.55 -1.19
N GLU A 60 -39.33 -41.71 0.13
CA GLU A 60 -38.82 -40.69 1.06
C GLU A 60 -37.36 -40.32 0.74
N GLU A 61 -36.51 -41.31 0.47
CA GLU A 61 -35.12 -41.10 0.05
C GLU A 61 -35.06 -40.30 -1.27
N ILE A 62 -35.86 -40.66 -2.27
CA ILE A 62 -35.94 -39.94 -3.54
C ILE A 62 -36.43 -38.49 -3.33
N GLU A 63 -37.39 -38.27 -2.44
CA GLU A 63 -37.89 -36.93 -2.08
C GLU A 63 -36.76 -36.08 -1.47
N MET A 64 -35.99 -36.68 -0.55
CA MET A 64 -34.82 -36.06 0.07
C MET A 64 -33.75 -35.72 -0.97
N TYR A 65 -33.43 -36.64 -1.89
CA TYR A 65 -32.50 -36.41 -2.99
C TYR A 65 -32.98 -35.28 -3.92
N LYS A 66 -34.27 -35.24 -4.29
CA LYS A 66 -34.85 -34.15 -5.09
C LYS A 66 -34.68 -32.81 -4.39
N SER A 67 -35.00 -32.73 -3.09
CA SER A 67 -34.85 -31.50 -2.32
C SER A 67 -33.38 -31.05 -2.23
N ALA A 68 -32.43 -31.99 -2.13
CA ALA A 68 -31.00 -31.71 -2.11
C ALA A 68 -30.53 -31.18 -3.47
N ILE A 69 -30.97 -31.78 -4.58
CA ILE A 69 -30.66 -31.33 -5.93
C ILE A 69 -31.20 -29.90 -6.17
N GLU A 70 -32.41 -29.59 -5.70
CA GLU A 70 -32.96 -28.23 -5.79
C GLU A 70 -32.13 -27.21 -5.01
N LYS A 71 -31.68 -27.56 -3.80
CA LYS A 71 -30.79 -26.71 -3.00
C LYS A 71 -29.44 -26.49 -3.69
N ILE A 72 -28.86 -27.54 -4.28
CA ILE A 72 -27.60 -27.44 -5.05
C ILE A 72 -27.79 -26.50 -6.25
N LYS A 73 -28.83 -26.70 -7.05
CA LYS A 73 -29.14 -25.83 -8.21
C LYS A 73 -29.36 -24.38 -7.78
N ALA A 74 -30.00 -24.14 -6.63
CA ALA A 74 -30.18 -22.80 -6.09
C ALA A 74 -28.83 -22.15 -5.71
N LYS A 75 -27.91 -22.91 -5.11
CA LYS A 75 -26.55 -22.44 -4.77
C LYS A 75 -25.70 -22.19 -6.01
N GLU A 76 -25.74 -23.07 -7.01
CA GLU A 76 -25.06 -22.86 -8.30
C GLU A 76 -25.51 -21.56 -8.98
N ARG A 77 -26.81 -21.24 -8.95
CA ARG A 77 -27.33 -19.96 -9.45
C ARG A 77 -26.76 -18.77 -8.68
N GLN A 78 -26.70 -18.85 -7.34
CA GLN A 78 -26.12 -17.78 -6.52
C GLN A 78 -24.65 -17.54 -6.86
N VAL A 79 -23.85 -18.61 -7.04
CA VAL A 79 -22.44 -18.50 -7.41
C VAL A 79 -22.27 -17.81 -8.77
N LYS A 80 -23.02 -18.24 -9.79
CA LYS A 80 -22.95 -17.63 -11.13
C LYS A 80 -23.30 -16.13 -11.13
N VAL A 81 -24.29 -15.72 -10.34
CA VAL A 81 -24.65 -14.29 -10.21
C VAL A 81 -23.53 -13.48 -9.55
N LEU A 82 -22.87 -14.05 -8.54
CA LEU A 82 -21.74 -13.39 -7.87
C LEU A 82 -20.52 -13.28 -8.80
N GLU A 83 -20.24 -14.30 -9.62
CA GLU A 83 -19.20 -14.27 -10.65
C GLU A 83 -19.47 -13.18 -11.69
N TYR A 84 -20.70 -13.08 -12.20
CA TYR A 84 -21.09 -12.01 -13.11
C TYR A 84 -20.90 -10.63 -12.49
N ARG A 85 -21.36 -10.44 -11.23
CA ARG A 85 -21.23 -9.15 -10.53
C ARG A 85 -19.76 -8.76 -10.31
N ARG A 86 -18.90 -9.74 -9.99
CA ARG A 86 -17.46 -9.53 -9.83
C ARG A 86 -16.82 -9.07 -11.15
N ASP A 87 -17.11 -9.75 -12.24
CA ASP A 87 -16.56 -9.42 -13.56
C ASP A 87 -17.01 -8.04 -14.05
N VAL A 88 -18.27 -7.65 -13.78
CA VAL A 88 -18.79 -6.31 -14.09
C VAL A 88 -18.04 -5.23 -13.30
N SER A 89 -17.88 -5.40 -11.97
CA SER A 89 -17.11 -4.46 -11.16
C SER A 89 -15.64 -4.34 -11.61
N GLU A 90 -15.00 -5.43 -12.02
CA GLU A 90 -13.63 -5.40 -12.52
C GLU A 90 -13.51 -4.59 -13.83
N ILE A 91 -14.51 -4.69 -14.69
CA ILE A 91 -14.57 -3.91 -15.94
C ILE A 91 -14.74 -2.42 -15.63
N ASP A 92 -15.62 -2.05 -14.70
CA ASP A 92 -15.86 -0.65 -14.35
C ASP A 92 -14.63 0.00 -13.73
N LEU A 93 -13.92 -0.69 -12.83
CA LEU A 93 -12.66 -0.20 -12.27
C LEU A 93 -11.61 0.04 -13.36
N LYS A 94 -11.42 -0.92 -14.28
CA LYS A 94 -10.49 -0.76 -15.41
C LYS A 94 -10.89 0.38 -16.35
N ARG A 95 -12.19 0.65 -16.48
CA ARG A 95 -12.71 1.76 -17.29
C ARG A 95 -12.40 3.12 -16.67
N ILE A 96 -12.56 3.24 -15.35
CA ILE A 96 -12.22 4.47 -14.61
C ILE A 96 -10.71 4.76 -14.72
N VAL A 97 -9.86 3.73 -14.53
CA VAL A 97 -8.40 3.87 -14.67
C VAL A 97 -8.02 4.29 -16.10
N PHE A 98 -8.64 3.69 -17.12
CA PHE A 98 -8.42 4.06 -18.51
C PHE A 98 -8.78 5.53 -18.79
N GLN A 99 -9.92 6.01 -18.27
CA GLN A 99 -10.32 7.41 -18.44
C GLN A 99 -9.35 8.39 -17.78
N LYS A 100 -8.87 8.08 -16.57
CA LYS A 100 -7.88 8.92 -15.87
C LYS A 100 -6.57 9.03 -16.64
N LEU A 101 -5.98 7.89 -17.02
CA LEU A 101 -4.75 7.85 -17.81
C LEU A 101 -4.90 8.58 -19.15
N LYS A 102 -6.06 8.45 -19.81
CA LYS A 102 -6.33 9.20 -21.04
C LYS A 102 -6.34 10.71 -20.81
N SER A 103 -7.02 11.17 -19.76
CA SER A 103 -7.06 12.60 -19.43
C SER A 103 -5.70 13.18 -19.04
N GLU A 104 -4.85 12.39 -18.37
CA GLU A 104 -3.47 12.79 -18.06
C GLU A 104 -2.62 12.90 -19.34
N ASN A 105 -2.81 11.97 -20.29
CA ASN A 105 -2.12 12.01 -21.57
C ASN A 105 -2.53 13.24 -22.40
N ASP A 106 -3.81 13.56 -22.45
CA ASP A 106 -4.34 14.74 -23.15
C ASP A 106 -3.77 16.04 -22.54
N ARG A 107 -3.64 16.11 -21.21
CA ARG A 107 -2.98 17.24 -20.51
C ARG A 107 -1.49 17.33 -20.84
N ASN A 108 -0.79 16.20 -20.85
CA ASN A 108 0.63 16.19 -21.19
C ASN A 108 0.87 16.59 -22.66
N GLN A 109 -0.03 16.24 -23.58
CA GLN A 109 0.02 16.72 -24.96
C GLN A 109 -0.17 18.24 -25.04
N GLN A 110 -1.12 18.81 -24.29
CA GLN A 110 -1.29 20.27 -24.21
C GLN A 110 -0.02 20.96 -23.68
N ARG A 111 0.58 20.44 -22.60
CA ARG A 111 1.84 20.98 -22.05
C ARG A 111 3.00 20.91 -23.03
N ILE A 112 3.09 19.86 -23.85
CA ILE A 112 4.08 19.76 -24.91
C ILE A 112 3.82 20.85 -25.96
N SER A 113 2.58 21.00 -26.44
CA SER A 113 2.27 22.03 -27.45
C SER A 113 2.56 23.45 -26.97
N GLU A 114 2.27 23.77 -25.70
CA GLU A 114 2.57 25.06 -25.10
C GLU A 114 4.08 25.33 -25.03
N LYS A 115 4.86 24.30 -24.65
CA LYS A 115 6.33 24.39 -24.57
C LYS A 115 6.99 24.43 -25.94
N GLU A 116 6.48 23.70 -26.93
CA GLU A 116 6.96 23.77 -28.31
C GLU A 116 6.73 25.16 -28.92
N ASN A 117 5.57 25.78 -28.65
CA ASN A 117 5.30 27.16 -29.07
C ASN A 117 6.26 28.15 -28.37
N ALA A 118 6.50 27.99 -27.06
CA ALA A 118 7.45 28.82 -26.32
C ALA A 118 8.90 28.64 -26.81
N TYR A 119 9.28 27.41 -27.19
CA TYR A 119 10.56 27.09 -27.82
C TYR A 119 10.70 27.79 -29.18
N GLU A 120 9.66 27.80 -30.00
CA GLU A 120 9.68 28.51 -31.29
C GLU A 120 9.85 30.03 -31.13
N ILE A 121 9.11 30.63 -30.17
CA ILE A 121 9.21 32.06 -29.88
C ILE A 121 10.62 32.42 -29.41
N SER A 122 11.16 31.67 -28.44
CA SER A 122 12.50 31.91 -27.90
C SER A 122 13.62 31.68 -28.94
N LYS A 123 13.46 30.69 -29.83
CA LYS A 123 14.35 30.45 -30.97
C LYS A 123 14.33 31.61 -31.99
N ASN A 124 13.16 32.19 -32.25
CA ASN A 124 13.06 33.35 -33.13
C ASN A 124 13.68 34.61 -32.52
N ILE A 125 13.52 34.81 -31.20
CA ILE A 125 14.18 35.89 -30.46
C ILE A 125 15.72 35.75 -30.53
N LEU A 126 16.24 34.54 -30.36
CA LEU A 126 17.68 34.27 -30.50
C LEU A 126 18.22 34.61 -31.89
N LYS A 127 17.52 34.21 -32.96
CA LYS A 127 17.90 34.58 -34.33
C LYS A 127 17.91 36.10 -34.53
N GLY A 128 16.92 36.80 -33.98
CA GLY A 128 16.86 38.27 -34.03
C GLY A 128 18.02 38.94 -33.27
N LEU A 129 18.36 38.44 -32.07
CA LEU A 129 19.48 38.95 -31.29
C LEU A 129 20.85 38.66 -31.93
N GLN A 130 21.01 37.50 -32.57
CA GLN A 130 22.21 37.16 -33.34
C GLN A 130 22.42 38.10 -34.53
N LEU A 131 21.36 38.41 -35.29
CA LEU A 131 21.43 39.38 -36.39
C LEU A 131 21.75 40.79 -35.90
N ASN A 132 21.17 41.22 -34.77
CA ASN A 132 21.47 42.52 -34.17
C ASN A 132 22.93 42.60 -33.66
N MET A 133 23.50 41.49 -33.20
CA MET A 133 24.90 41.39 -32.77
C MET A 133 25.90 41.48 -33.92
N GLU A 134 25.56 40.96 -35.11
CA GLU A 134 26.37 41.15 -36.32
C GLU A 134 26.40 42.62 -36.77
N GLN A 135 25.32 43.36 -36.50
CA GLN A 135 25.18 44.77 -36.90
C GLN A 135 25.85 45.77 -35.93
N PHE A 136 25.95 45.46 -34.62
CA PHE A 136 26.49 46.38 -33.61
C PHE A 136 27.72 45.79 -32.88
N GLN A 137 28.93 46.21 -33.26
CA GLN A 137 30.19 45.66 -32.71
C GLN A 137 30.53 46.11 -31.27
N SER A 138 29.81 47.08 -30.68
CA SER A 138 30.18 47.72 -29.40
C SER A 138 29.59 47.10 -28.13
N ASN A 139 28.55 46.26 -28.21
CA ASN A 139 27.79 45.77 -27.04
C ASN A 139 27.90 44.23 -26.86
N LYS A 140 29.10 43.67 -27.07
CA LYS A 140 29.31 42.22 -27.17
C LYS A 140 29.09 41.44 -25.87
N SER A 141 29.53 41.95 -24.72
CA SER A 141 29.56 41.18 -23.46
C SER A 141 28.17 40.92 -22.87
N ASP A 142 27.31 41.94 -22.81
CA ASP A 142 25.99 41.82 -22.17
C ASP A 142 25.00 41.03 -23.04
N SER A 143 25.11 41.21 -24.37
CA SER A 143 24.31 40.48 -25.34
C SER A 143 24.70 39.00 -25.39
N GLN A 144 25.98 38.66 -25.18
CA GLN A 144 26.46 37.28 -25.15
C GLN A 144 26.03 36.53 -23.87
N LEU A 145 26.02 37.21 -22.71
CA LEU A 145 25.40 36.66 -21.49
C LEU A 145 23.88 36.43 -21.66
N GLY A 146 23.21 37.27 -22.45
CA GLY A 146 21.80 37.07 -22.83
C GLY A 146 21.58 35.84 -23.71
N LEU A 147 22.48 35.60 -24.68
CA LEU A 147 22.48 34.42 -25.54
C LEU A 147 22.70 33.14 -24.72
N ASP A 148 23.72 33.11 -23.84
CA ASP A 148 24.01 31.94 -23.00
C ASP A 148 22.84 31.60 -22.07
N ARG A 149 22.16 32.61 -21.51
CA ARG A 149 20.96 32.40 -20.68
C ARG A 149 19.80 31.81 -21.47
N LEU A 150 19.54 32.34 -22.67
CA LEU A 150 18.48 31.83 -23.55
C LEU A 150 18.78 30.42 -24.06
N GLU A 151 20.05 30.12 -24.36
CA GLU A 151 20.49 28.79 -24.80
C GLU A 151 20.34 27.74 -23.69
N ASN A 152 20.66 28.11 -22.44
CA ASN A 152 20.39 27.26 -21.27
C ASN A 152 18.88 27.01 -21.05
N VAL A 153 18.04 28.03 -21.25
CA VAL A 153 16.58 27.90 -21.16
C VAL A 153 16.04 27.00 -22.27
N LEU A 154 16.55 27.12 -23.50
CA LEU A 154 16.21 26.23 -24.61
C LEU A 154 16.57 24.78 -24.29
N TRP A 155 17.81 24.54 -23.86
CA TRP A 155 18.30 23.20 -23.51
C TRP A 155 17.46 22.55 -22.40
N SER A 156 17.09 23.32 -21.36
CA SER A 156 16.22 22.83 -20.29
C SER A 156 14.80 22.49 -20.79
N SER A 157 14.22 23.34 -21.65
CA SER A 157 12.90 23.11 -22.23
C SER A 157 12.86 21.91 -23.19
N GLU A 158 13.95 21.66 -23.92
CA GLU A 158 14.11 20.53 -24.84
C GLU A 158 14.24 19.22 -24.07
N ASN A 159 14.99 19.21 -22.96
CA ASN A 159 15.08 18.06 -22.07
C ASN A 159 13.73 17.72 -21.43
N GLU A 160 12.98 18.71 -20.95
CA GLU A 160 11.66 18.49 -20.35
C GLU A 160 10.62 18.01 -21.36
N THR A 161 10.61 18.56 -22.58
CA THR A 161 9.72 18.08 -23.66
C THR A 161 10.10 16.65 -24.08
N SER A 162 11.40 16.31 -24.11
CA SER A 162 11.85 14.94 -24.37
C SER A 162 11.38 13.95 -23.29
N HIS A 163 11.38 14.37 -22.01
CA HIS A 163 10.92 13.56 -20.90
C HIS A 163 9.40 13.32 -20.97
N LEU A 164 8.62 14.37 -21.20
CA LEU A 164 7.17 14.29 -21.37
C LEU A 164 6.80 13.42 -22.58
N LYS A 165 7.54 13.49 -23.69
CA LYS A 165 7.34 12.62 -24.86
C LYS A 165 7.56 11.14 -24.51
N LYS A 166 8.59 10.81 -23.73
CA LYS A 166 8.84 9.44 -23.25
C LYS A 166 7.70 8.95 -22.35
N GLU A 167 7.20 9.77 -21.44
CA GLU A 167 6.06 9.44 -20.58
C GLU A 167 4.79 9.16 -21.39
N ILE A 168 4.46 9.98 -22.38
CA ILE A 168 3.32 9.76 -23.27
C ILE A 168 3.44 8.43 -24.00
N VAL A 169 4.62 8.09 -24.54
CA VAL A 169 4.83 6.82 -25.24
C VAL A 169 4.62 5.63 -24.30
N THR A 170 5.10 5.72 -23.06
CA THR A 170 4.88 4.66 -22.07
C THR A 170 3.39 4.54 -21.69
N ASN A 171 2.70 5.66 -21.49
CA ASN A 171 1.28 5.68 -21.15
C ASN A 171 0.41 5.18 -22.32
N ASP A 172 0.73 5.53 -23.56
CA ASP A 172 0.05 5.04 -24.77
C ASP A 172 0.17 3.53 -24.93
N TYR A 173 1.35 2.97 -24.62
CA TYR A 173 1.55 1.52 -24.60
C TYR A 173 0.63 0.85 -23.55
N VAL A 174 0.56 1.41 -22.34
CA VAL A 174 -0.32 0.93 -21.26
C VAL A 174 -1.79 1.06 -21.65
N LEU A 175 -2.20 2.19 -22.24
CA LEU A 175 -3.56 2.43 -22.72
C LEU A 175 -3.96 1.45 -23.81
N LYS A 176 -3.09 1.20 -24.81
CA LYS A 176 -3.34 0.17 -25.85
C LYS A 176 -3.51 -1.22 -25.25
N ASN A 177 -2.71 -1.58 -24.26
CA ASN A 177 -2.81 -2.87 -23.60
C ASN A 177 -4.08 -2.99 -22.73
N LEU A 178 -4.44 -1.94 -21.99
CA LEU A 178 -5.70 -1.89 -21.23
C LEU A 178 -6.90 -1.96 -22.16
N GLN A 179 -6.89 -1.22 -23.28
CA GLN A 179 -7.96 -1.25 -24.27
C GLN A 179 -8.13 -2.64 -24.91
N ARG A 180 -7.03 -3.33 -25.23
CA ARG A 180 -7.06 -4.72 -25.68
C ARG A 180 -7.69 -5.64 -24.65
N LYS A 181 -7.34 -5.50 -23.37
CA LYS A 181 -7.93 -6.29 -22.27
C LYS A 181 -9.42 -5.99 -22.09
N LEU A 182 -9.81 -4.71 -22.15
CA LEU A 182 -11.19 -4.25 -22.01
C LEU A 182 -12.07 -4.75 -23.15
N ASN A 183 -11.55 -4.71 -24.39
CA ASN A 183 -12.23 -5.26 -25.57
C ASN A 183 -12.37 -6.78 -25.49
N LYS A 184 -11.34 -7.51 -25.02
CA LYS A 184 -11.44 -8.97 -24.81
C LYS A 184 -12.52 -9.33 -23.78
N LEU A 185 -12.62 -8.60 -22.67
CA LEU A 185 -13.62 -8.82 -21.64
C LEU A 185 -15.04 -8.49 -22.15
N LYS A 186 -15.21 -7.34 -22.83
CA LYS A 186 -16.49 -6.90 -23.39
C LYS A 186 -17.01 -7.77 -24.53
N LEU A 187 -16.15 -8.21 -25.46
CA LEU A 187 -16.60 -8.92 -26.66
C LEU A 187 -16.71 -10.44 -26.48
N LYS A 188 -15.99 -11.06 -25.52
CA LYS A 188 -15.94 -12.52 -25.41
C LYS A 188 -16.54 -13.11 -24.14
N LYS A 189 -16.44 -12.43 -22.98
CA LYS A 189 -16.92 -12.98 -21.71
C LYS A 189 -18.32 -12.49 -21.35
N LEU A 190 -18.54 -11.18 -21.39
CA LEU A 190 -19.81 -10.57 -21.00
C LEU A 190 -21.03 -11.02 -21.84
N PRO A 191 -20.96 -11.05 -23.19
CA PRO A 191 -22.10 -11.47 -24.01
C PRO A 191 -22.42 -12.95 -23.83
N LYS A 192 -21.41 -13.82 -23.69
CA LYS A 192 -21.64 -15.25 -23.44
C LYS A 192 -22.36 -15.49 -22.11
N LEU A 193 -21.93 -14.81 -21.05
CA LEU A 193 -22.59 -14.88 -19.75
C LEU A 193 -24.01 -14.26 -19.77
N GLN A 194 -24.22 -13.19 -20.55
CA GLN A 194 -25.55 -12.60 -20.75
C GLN A 194 -26.48 -13.52 -21.55
N GLU A 195 -26.00 -14.13 -22.64
CA GLU A 195 -26.75 -15.11 -23.44
C GLU A 195 -27.14 -16.33 -22.59
N GLU A 196 -26.20 -16.88 -21.82
CA GLU A 196 -26.47 -18.00 -20.91
C GLU A 196 -27.50 -17.63 -19.81
N CYS A 197 -27.44 -16.40 -19.28
CA CYS A 197 -28.43 -15.92 -18.31
C CYS A 197 -29.82 -15.71 -18.96
N CYS A 198 -29.88 -15.16 -20.18
CA CYS A 198 -31.11 -14.98 -20.92
C CYS A 198 -31.77 -16.32 -21.27
N GLU A 199 -30.99 -17.27 -21.79
CA GLU A 199 -31.49 -18.62 -22.09
C GLU A 199 -32.05 -19.34 -20.86
N LEU A 200 -31.34 -19.25 -19.74
CA LEU A 200 -31.79 -19.86 -18.48
C LEU A 200 -33.06 -19.18 -17.95
N SER A 201 -33.21 -17.86 -18.13
CA SER A 201 -34.44 -17.16 -17.74
C SER A 201 -35.65 -17.60 -18.58
N LEU A 202 -35.48 -17.70 -19.91
CA LEU A 202 -36.53 -18.13 -20.83
C LEU A 202 -36.94 -19.59 -20.56
N LYS A 203 -35.97 -20.49 -20.32
CA LYS A 203 -36.22 -21.89 -19.96
C LYS A 203 -36.99 -22.03 -18.63
N VAL A 204 -36.78 -21.13 -17.67
CA VAL A 204 -37.52 -21.12 -16.41
C VAL A 204 -38.96 -20.63 -16.61
N GLU A 205 -39.16 -19.66 -17.49
CA GLU A 205 -40.47 -19.10 -17.81
C GLU A 205 -41.36 -20.12 -18.54
N THR A 206 -40.78 -20.85 -19.51
CA THR A 206 -41.50 -21.94 -20.21
C THR A 206 -41.87 -23.08 -19.27
N LEU A 207 -40.93 -23.54 -18.41
CA LEU A 207 -41.21 -24.60 -17.44
C LEU A 207 -42.27 -24.20 -16.40
N LYS A 208 -42.33 -22.92 -16.01
CA LYS A 208 -43.41 -22.41 -15.15
C LYS A 208 -44.77 -22.46 -15.84
N ASN A 209 -44.83 -22.09 -17.12
CA ASN A 209 -46.07 -22.14 -17.91
C ASN A 209 -46.53 -23.59 -18.12
N ASP A 210 -45.61 -24.51 -18.39
CA ASP A 210 -45.91 -25.94 -18.53
C ASP A 210 -46.42 -26.55 -17.20
N LEU A 211 -45.80 -26.21 -16.07
CA LEU A 211 -46.26 -26.63 -14.75
C LEU A 211 -47.64 -26.06 -14.43
N TRP A 212 -47.92 -24.82 -14.83
CA TRP A 212 -49.23 -24.19 -14.65
C TRP A 212 -50.30 -24.88 -15.48
N GLN A 213 -50.03 -25.22 -16.74
CA GLN A 213 -50.94 -25.98 -17.60
C GLN A 213 -51.19 -27.39 -17.06
N LYS A 214 -50.15 -28.11 -16.62
CA LYS A 214 -50.31 -29.45 -16.03
C LYS A 214 -51.08 -29.42 -14.71
N LYS A 215 -50.86 -28.42 -13.85
CA LYS A 215 -51.69 -28.23 -12.64
C LYS A 215 -53.15 -27.92 -12.96
N LYS A 216 -53.41 -27.19 -14.05
CA LYS A 216 -54.77 -26.91 -14.53
C LYS A 216 -55.46 -28.16 -15.08
N GLN A 217 -54.73 -29.02 -15.79
CA GLN A 217 -55.21 -30.31 -16.28
C GLN A 217 -55.48 -31.30 -15.13
N LEU A 218 -54.63 -31.33 -14.11
CA LEU A 218 -54.83 -32.17 -12.91
C LEU A 218 -56.11 -31.82 -12.15
N LYS A 219 -56.53 -30.54 -12.16
CA LYS A 219 -57.80 -30.09 -11.57
C LYS A 219 -59.06 -30.46 -12.38
N TYR A 220 -58.91 -30.86 -13.64
CA TYR A 220 -60.04 -31.25 -14.51
C TYR A 220 -60.29 -32.77 -14.53
N VAL A 221 -59.34 -33.56 -14.01
CA VAL A 221 -59.41 -35.04 -14.03
C VAL A 221 -60.15 -35.59 -12.80
N GLU A 222 -60.49 -34.76 -11.82
CA GLU A 222 -61.24 -35.16 -10.62
C GLU A 222 -62.77 -35.25 -10.81
N THR A 223 -63.32 -35.01 -12.02
CA THR A 223 -64.79 -34.89 -12.22
C THR A 223 -65.38 -35.58 -13.46
N CYS A 224 -65.04 -36.82 -13.79
CA CYS A 224 -65.81 -37.58 -14.80
C CYS A 224 -66.05 -39.06 -14.46
N ASP A 225 -67.31 -39.46 -14.62
CA ASP A 225 -67.95 -40.70 -14.22
C ASP A 225 -67.49 -41.98 -14.94
N VAL A 226 -67.68 -43.08 -14.22
CA VAL A 226 -67.04 -44.41 -14.34
C VAL A 226 -67.66 -45.33 -15.42
N GLU A 227 -68.67 -44.90 -16.17
CA GLU A 227 -69.44 -45.79 -17.05
C GLU A 227 -68.96 -45.85 -18.51
N VAL A 228 -68.17 -44.88 -18.97
CA VAL A 228 -67.57 -44.88 -20.33
C VAL A 228 -66.38 -45.85 -20.45
N TRP A 229 -65.76 -46.22 -19.33
CA TRP A 229 -64.54 -47.04 -19.32
C TRP A 229 -64.76 -48.51 -19.68
N LYS A 230 -65.98 -49.04 -19.51
CA LYS A 230 -66.25 -50.47 -19.71
C LYS A 230 -66.20 -50.91 -21.18
N GLN A 231 -66.55 -50.04 -22.12
CA GLN A 231 -66.48 -50.35 -23.56
C GLN A 231 -65.07 -50.09 -24.14
N GLN A 232 -64.26 -49.25 -23.49
CA GLN A 232 -62.92 -48.91 -23.96
C GLN A 232 -61.86 -49.96 -23.58
N ILE A 233 -62.06 -50.69 -22.48
CA ILE A 233 -61.14 -51.72 -21.96
C ILE A 233 -60.99 -52.92 -22.92
N GLN A 234 -62.01 -53.25 -23.73
CA GLN A 234 -61.92 -54.36 -24.68
C GLN A 234 -61.00 -54.07 -25.87
N ASN A 235 -60.92 -52.83 -26.33
CA ASN A 235 -59.96 -52.41 -27.37
C ASN A 235 -58.57 -52.09 -26.81
N GLN A 236 -58.46 -51.81 -25.50
CA GLN A 236 -57.17 -51.52 -24.85
C GLN A 236 -56.35 -52.78 -24.54
N LEU A 237 -56.96 -53.97 -24.45
CA LEU A 237 -56.24 -55.20 -24.14
C LEU A 237 -55.22 -55.61 -25.24
N GLU A 238 -55.51 -55.36 -26.51
CA GLU A 238 -54.56 -55.63 -27.61
C GLU A 238 -53.42 -54.59 -27.67
N THR A 239 -53.71 -53.33 -27.33
CA THR A 239 -52.66 -52.29 -27.21
C THR A 239 -51.77 -52.52 -25.98
N GLU A 240 -52.34 -52.97 -24.86
CA GLU A 240 -51.65 -53.31 -23.61
C GLU A 240 -50.65 -54.45 -23.79
N GLU A 241 -50.87 -55.42 -24.68
CA GLU A 241 -49.87 -56.46 -24.96
C GLU A 241 -48.64 -55.93 -25.71
N THR A 242 -48.84 -54.96 -26.62
CA THR A 242 -47.74 -54.28 -27.32
C THR A 242 -47.01 -53.29 -26.41
N GLU A 243 -47.73 -52.60 -25.53
CA GLU A 243 -47.16 -51.75 -24.49
C GLU A 243 -46.44 -52.56 -23.42
N ASN A 244 -46.92 -53.74 -23.03
CA ASN A 244 -46.22 -54.63 -22.09
C ASN A 244 -44.88 -55.13 -22.65
N LYS A 245 -44.78 -55.36 -23.97
CA LYS A 245 -43.49 -55.67 -24.62
C LYS A 245 -42.56 -54.45 -24.63
N LEU A 246 -43.11 -53.24 -24.81
CA LEU A 246 -42.36 -51.99 -24.76
C LEU A 246 -41.90 -51.65 -23.33
N ILE A 247 -42.76 -51.90 -22.34
CA ILE A 247 -42.49 -51.75 -20.91
C ILE A 247 -41.45 -52.77 -20.46
N LYS A 248 -41.50 -54.03 -20.92
CA LYS A 248 -40.43 -55.01 -20.65
C LYS A 248 -39.08 -54.58 -21.22
N ARG A 249 -39.04 -53.94 -22.40
CA ARG A 249 -37.80 -53.34 -22.95
C ARG A 249 -37.33 -52.14 -22.13
N LYS A 250 -38.25 -51.27 -21.71
CA LYS A 250 -37.96 -50.13 -20.82
C LYS A 250 -37.46 -50.59 -19.45
N ILE A 251 -38.04 -51.63 -18.88
CA ILE A 251 -37.58 -52.25 -17.62
C ILE A 251 -36.16 -52.79 -17.81
N LYS A 252 -35.86 -53.49 -18.91
CA LYS A 252 -34.49 -53.96 -19.19
C LYS A 252 -33.48 -52.83 -19.29
N ASN A 253 -33.84 -51.73 -19.96
CA ASN A 253 -32.98 -50.55 -20.07
C ASN A 253 -32.84 -49.80 -18.73
N ILE A 254 -33.90 -49.73 -17.94
CA ILE A 254 -33.85 -49.13 -16.59
C ILE A 254 -32.98 -50.00 -15.68
N VAL A 255 -33.06 -51.32 -15.77
CA VAL A 255 -32.22 -52.23 -14.98
C VAL A 255 -30.75 -52.10 -15.37
N SER A 256 -30.41 -51.99 -16.67
CA SER A 256 -29.01 -51.74 -17.07
C SER A 256 -28.51 -50.36 -16.61
N LEU A 257 -29.36 -49.33 -16.71
CA LEU A 257 -29.02 -48.00 -16.20
C LEU A 257 -28.84 -48.00 -14.69
N LEU A 258 -29.66 -48.75 -13.94
CA LEU A 258 -29.53 -48.90 -12.50
C LEU A 258 -28.20 -49.57 -12.13
N THR A 259 -27.81 -50.64 -12.84
CA THR A 259 -26.52 -51.30 -12.60
C THR A 259 -25.31 -50.43 -12.93
N ASP A 260 -25.43 -49.57 -13.94
CA ASP A 260 -24.37 -48.60 -14.29
C ASP A 260 -24.32 -47.46 -13.25
N THR A 261 -25.46 -46.95 -12.79
CA THR A 261 -25.51 -45.94 -11.72
C THR A 261 -25.00 -46.46 -10.38
N GLU A 262 -25.28 -47.73 -10.02
CA GLU A 262 -24.76 -48.35 -8.80
C GLU A 262 -23.23 -48.52 -8.85
N ARG A 263 -22.68 -48.84 -10.05
CA ARG A 263 -21.23 -48.87 -10.27
C ARG A 263 -20.61 -47.48 -10.14
N ASP A 264 -21.24 -46.46 -10.72
CA ASP A 264 -20.77 -45.07 -10.62
C ASP A 264 -20.83 -44.54 -9.17
N GLU A 265 -21.89 -44.86 -8.42
CA GLU A 265 -22.00 -44.51 -7.00
C GLU A 265 -20.95 -45.21 -6.13
N PHE A 266 -20.63 -46.46 -6.43
CA PHE A 266 -19.57 -47.21 -5.75
C PHE A 266 -18.19 -46.61 -6.02
N GLN A 267 -17.89 -46.25 -7.27
CA GLN A 267 -16.65 -45.55 -7.65
C GLN A 267 -16.56 -44.17 -6.99
N GLN A 268 -17.65 -43.40 -6.98
CA GLN A 268 -17.68 -42.11 -6.29
C GLN A 268 -17.50 -42.21 -4.77
N LYS A 269 -18.02 -43.27 -4.13
CA LYS A 269 -17.77 -43.53 -2.70
C LYS A 269 -16.30 -43.86 -2.44
N GLN A 270 -15.66 -44.68 -3.27
CA GLN A 270 -14.22 -44.95 -3.16
C GLN A 270 -13.38 -43.68 -3.36
N GLU A 271 -13.69 -42.86 -4.38
CA GLU A 271 -12.99 -41.59 -4.59
C GLU A 271 -13.16 -40.62 -3.42
N LYS A 272 -14.36 -40.54 -2.83
CA LYS A 272 -14.61 -39.71 -1.63
C LYS A 272 -13.79 -40.17 -0.43
N LEU A 273 -13.67 -41.48 -0.21
CA LEU A 273 -12.84 -42.05 0.86
C LEU A 273 -11.35 -41.69 0.68
N ILE A 274 -10.83 -41.83 -0.54
CA ILE A 274 -9.43 -41.48 -0.88
C ILE A 274 -9.19 -39.96 -0.75
N ARG A 275 -10.15 -39.13 -1.13
CA ARG A 275 -10.05 -37.67 -0.94
C ARG A 275 -10.06 -37.29 0.53
N ASN A 276 -10.87 -37.95 1.35
CA ASN A 276 -10.94 -37.69 2.78
C ASN A 276 -9.67 -38.13 3.51
N SER A 277 -9.06 -39.27 3.13
CA SER A 277 -7.78 -39.70 3.72
C SER A 277 -6.65 -38.72 3.40
N LYS A 278 -6.53 -38.30 2.12
CA LYS A 278 -5.54 -37.29 1.72
C LYS A 278 -5.77 -35.93 2.41
N ARG A 279 -7.02 -35.54 2.64
CA ARG A 279 -7.35 -34.31 3.37
C ARG A 279 -6.90 -34.36 4.83
N ALA A 280 -7.03 -35.52 5.48
CA ALA A 280 -6.53 -35.73 6.83
C ALA A 280 -5.00 -35.70 6.90
N GLU A 281 -4.32 -36.29 5.90
CA GLU A 281 -2.86 -36.20 5.76
C GLU A 281 -2.38 -34.74 5.65
N TYR A 282 -2.98 -33.95 4.75
CA TYR A 282 -2.63 -32.54 4.60
C TYR A 282 -2.94 -31.71 5.86
N GLN A 283 -3.99 -32.05 6.61
CA GLN A 283 -4.30 -31.37 7.88
C GLN A 283 -3.23 -31.64 8.94
N ASN A 284 -2.71 -32.87 9.00
CA ASN A 284 -1.61 -33.22 9.90
C ASN A 284 -0.31 -32.52 9.49
N GLU A 285 0.00 -32.45 8.20
CA GLU A 285 1.17 -31.69 7.71
C GLU A 285 1.07 -30.20 8.05
N ILE A 286 -0.11 -29.58 7.88
CA ILE A 286 -0.34 -28.19 8.26
C ILE A 286 -0.15 -27.99 9.78
N LEU A 287 -0.59 -28.94 10.60
CA LEU A 287 -0.39 -28.87 12.05
C LEU A 287 1.10 -28.91 12.43
N VAL A 288 1.86 -29.85 11.85
CA VAL A 288 3.32 -29.94 12.07
C VAL A 288 4.02 -28.66 11.61
N LEU A 289 3.70 -28.16 10.42
CA LEU A 289 4.28 -26.92 9.89
C LEU A 289 3.91 -25.69 10.76
N ASN A 290 2.72 -25.66 11.35
CA ASN A 290 2.32 -24.59 12.26
C ASN A 290 3.05 -24.67 13.62
N GLU A 291 3.31 -25.87 14.13
CA GLU A 291 4.13 -26.06 15.34
C GLU A 291 5.59 -25.67 15.08
N GLU A 292 6.15 -26.03 13.92
CA GLU A 292 7.47 -25.59 13.48
C GLU A 292 7.52 -24.06 13.34
N LEU A 293 6.52 -23.44 12.70
CA LEU A 293 6.40 -21.98 12.59
C LEU A 293 6.24 -21.28 13.95
N ALA A 294 5.58 -21.91 14.93
CA ALA A 294 5.44 -21.36 16.27
C ALA A 294 6.75 -21.45 17.09
N SER A 295 7.58 -22.46 16.81
CA SER A 295 8.91 -22.61 17.43
C SER A 295 9.89 -21.53 16.96
N VAL A 296 9.74 -21.10 15.70
CA VAL A 296 10.38 -19.91 15.17
C VAL A 296 9.65 -18.70 15.76
N LYS A 297 10.36 -17.81 16.50
CA LYS A 297 9.76 -16.57 17.07
C LYS A 297 9.42 -15.53 15.99
N PHE A 298 8.67 -15.93 14.97
CA PHE A 298 8.25 -15.09 13.85
C PHE A 298 6.98 -14.32 14.24
N ASN A 299 7.15 -13.04 14.58
CA ASN A 299 6.03 -12.15 14.85
C ASN A 299 5.89 -11.16 13.69
N GLU A 300 4.95 -11.44 12.78
CA GLU A 300 4.68 -10.61 11.59
C GLU A 300 4.42 -9.14 11.95
N TYR A 301 3.81 -8.88 13.12
CA TYR A 301 3.57 -7.53 13.60
C TYR A 301 4.87 -6.78 13.93
N GLN A 302 5.83 -7.45 14.57
CA GLN A 302 7.12 -6.85 14.91
C GLN A 302 7.95 -6.56 13.66
N ILE A 303 7.91 -7.45 12.66
CA ILE A 303 8.61 -7.24 11.37
C ILE A 303 7.99 -6.07 10.61
N LYS A 304 6.65 -5.98 10.55
CA LYS A 304 5.97 -4.84 9.92
C LYS A 304 6.24 -3.53 10.66
N ALA A 305 6.29 -3.56 11.99
CA ALA A 305 6.63 -2.38 12.79
C ALA A 305 8.09 -1.93 12.55
N ALA A 306 9.04 -2.87 12.55
CA ALA A 306 10.44 -2.59 12.28
C ALA A 306 10.66 -2.08 10.83
N ALA A 307 9.99 -2.68 9.84
CA ALA A 307 10.04 -2.22 8.46
C ALA A 307 9.48 -0.80 8.30
N LYS A 308 8.41 -0.46 9.04
CA LYS A 308 7.86 0.90 9.05
C LYS A 308 8.85 1.90 9.69
N GLN A 309 9.42 1.55 10.84
CA GLN A 309 10.43 2.38 11.50
C GLN A 309 11.65 2.62 10.60
N LEU A 310 12.12 1.58 9.91
CA LEU A 310 13.24 1.69 8.97
C LEU A 310 12.92 2.63 7.81
N ASN A 311 11.74 2.51 7.21
CA ASN A 311 11.30 3.38 6.12
C ASN A 311 11.13 4.85 6.58
N ASP A 312 10.63 5.07 7.80
CA ASP A 312 10.51 6.40 8.41
C ASP A 312 11.91 7.00 8.67
N CYS A 313 12.86 6.22 9.18
CA CYS A 313 14.25 6.63 9.37
C CYS A 313 14.95 6.97 8.04
N GLU A 314 14.78 6.13 7.01
CA GLU A 314 15.32 6.37 5.67
C GLU A 314 14.76 7.65 5.04
N SER A 315 13.45 7.88 5.19
CA SER A 315 12.80 9.10 4.70
C SER A 315 13.34 10.35 5.41
N ASN A 316 13.53 10.29 6.73
CA ASN A 316 14.11 11.37 7.51
C ASN A 316 15.57 11.63 7.15
N LEU A 317 16.36 10.57 6.93
CA LEU A 317 17.74 10.68 6.46
C LEU A 317 17.80 11.36 5.09
N TYR A 318 16.93 10.98 4.16
CA TYR A 318 16.86 11.61 2.85
C TYR A 318 16.53 13.11 2.94
N ALA A 319 15.59 13.49 3.81
CA ALA A 319 15.26 14.89 4.05
C ALA A 319 16.47 15.68 4.62
N ILE A 320 17.24 15.09 5.53
CA ILE A 320 18.46 15.71 6.07
C ILE A 320 19.53 15.85 4.97
N TYR A 321 19.73 14.84 4.13
CA TYR A 321 20.65 14.93 2.99
C TYR A 321 20.26 16.06 2.03
N GLN A 322 18.97 16.20 1.75
CA GLN A 322 18.45 17.29 0.92
C GLN A 322 18.72 18.66 1.56
N GLN A 323 18.54 18.79 2.89
CA GLN A 323 18.87 20.03 3.59
C GLN A 323 20.38 20.31 3.57
N LEU A 324 21.23 19.29 3.79
CA LEU A 324 22.69 19.42 3.73
C LEU A 324 23.21 19.79 2.34
N SER A 325 22.45 19.53 1.28
CA SER A 325 22.79 19.90 -0.09
C SER A 325 22.65 21.40 -0.40
N ASP A 326 22.07 22.18 0.52
CA ASP A 326 21.98 23.64 0.42
C ASP A 326 23.39 24.27 0.31
N GLU A 327 23.56 25.17 -0.66
CA GLU A 327 24.84 25.84 -0.98
C GLU A 327 25.47 26.52 0.25
N ARG A 328 24.64 26.98 1.19
CA ARG A 328 25.10 27.63 2.42
C ARG A 328 25.96 26.70 3.27
N PHE A 329 25.54 25.44 3.40
CA PHE A 329 26.30 24.43 4.14
C PHE A 329 27.54 23.99 3.37
N TRP A 330 27.47 23.94 2.05
CA TRP A 330 28.64 23.68 1.21
C TRP A 330 29.74 24.74 1.42
N ARG A 331 29.39 26.03 1.46
CA ARG A 331 30.34 27.12 1.75
C ARG A 331 30.99 26.98 3.12
N VAL A 332 30.23 26.67 4.16
CA VAL A 332 30.77 26.43 5.51
C VAL A 332 31.70 25.21 5.51
N ASN A 333 31.30 24.12 4.86
CA ASN A 333 32.13 22.92 4.73
C ASN A 333 33.45 23.17 4.01
N ILE A 334 33.48 24.02 2.98
CA ILE A 334 34.75 24.44 2.35
C ILE A 334 35.62 25.19 3.34
N ILE A 335 35.05 26.14 4.09
CA ILE A 335 35.81 26.89 5.09
C ILE A 335 36.42 25.93 6.09
N ILE A 336 35.65 24.98 6.62
CA ILE A 336 36.15 23.93 7.54
C ILE A 336 37.28 23.12 6.86
N LYS A 337 37.06 22.61 5.64
CA LYS A 337 38.03 21.80 4.89
C LYS A 337 39.31 22.52 4.51
N ARG A 338 39.35 23.86 4.47
CA ARG A 338 40.60 24.62 4.22
C ARG A 338 41.64 24.41 5.31
N TYR A 339 41.23 24.01 6.52
CA TYR A 339 42.15 23.59 7.57
C TYR A 339 41.47 22.54 8.46
N PRO A 340 41.54 21.24 8.10
CA PRO A 340 40.83 20.17 8.81
C PRO A 340 41.67 19.57 9.96
N PHE A 341 42.86 20.10 10.23
CA PHE A 341 43.81 19.48 11.15
C PHE A 341 43.47 19.83 12.60
N LYS A 342 43.34 18.79 13.43
CA LYS A 342 43.45 18.89 14.89
C LYS A 342 44.76 18.20 15.26
N GLU A 343 45.71 18.97 15.76
CA GLU A 343 47.00 18.43 16.21
C GLU A 343 47.02 18.36 17.72
N GLN A 344 47.36 17.18 18.23
CA GLN A 344 47.64 16.94 19.63
C GLN A 344 49.07 16.42 19.75
N ASN A 345 49.72 16.76 20.85
CA ASN A 345 51.01 16.19 21.18
C ASN A 345 50.82 14.73 21.57
N HIS A 346 51.31 13.80 20.75
CA HIS A 346 51.16 12.35 20.97
C HIS A 346 51.78 11.86 22.29
N GLN A 347 52.73 12.60 22.87
CA GLN A 347 53.40 12.22 24.13
C GLN A 347 52.69 12.75 25.38
N THR A 348 52.13 13.96 25.32
CA THR A 348 51.51 14.62 26.48
C THR A 348 49.99 14.68 26.42
N GLY A 349 49.38 14.30 25.28
CA GLY A 349 47.93 14.44 25.03
C GLY A 349 47.46 15.89 24.89
N GLU A 350 48.36 16.86 24.98
CA GLU A 350 48.01 18.28 24.92
C GLU A 350 47.56 18.69 23.52
N THR A 351 46.48 19.46 23.44
CA THR A 351 46.01 20.01 22.17
C THR A 351 46.91 21.18 21.75
N LEU A 352 47.50 21.06 20.55
CA LEU A 352 48.39 22.06 19.94
C LEU A 352 47.61 22.99 19.01
N VAL A 353 46.60 22.44 18.30
CA VAL A 353 45.72 23.18 17.41
C VAL A 353 44.27 22.91 17.80
N TYR A 354 43.56 23.98 18.19
CA TYR A 354 42.21 23.89 18.75
C TYR A 354 41.14 23.85 17.66
N GLY A 355 41.37 24.55 16.54
CA GLY A 355 40.45 24.61 15.40
C GLY A 355 40.20 26.04 14.93
N LYS A 356 39.19 26.23 14.08
CA LYS A 356 38.77 27.57 13.64
C LYS A 356 37.97 28.25 14.72
N LEU A 357 38.11 29.57 14.87
CA LEU A 357 37.50 30.30 15.98
C LEU A 357 35.96 30.12 16.06
N PHE A 358 35.24 30.12 14.93
CA PHE A 358 33.78 29.92 14.94
C PHE A 358 33.32 28.55 15.48
N GLU A 359 34.21 27.57 15.59
CA GLU A 359 33.92 26.24 16.13
C GLU A 359 34.09 26.17 17.66
N LEU A 360 34.70 27.20 18.27
CA LEU A 360 35.24 27.15 19.64
C LEU A 360 34.41 27.93 20.67
N PHE A 361 33.26 28.47 20.28
CA PHE A 361 32.34 29.14 21.18
C PHE A 361 30.88 28.85 20.80
N SER A 362 29.97 29.07 21.75
CA SER A 362 28.52 29.05 21.56
C SER A 362 27.94 30.42 21.83
N ILE A 363 26.82 30.75 21.20
CA ILE A 363 26.13 32.04 21.37
C ILE A 363 24.94 31.83 22.28
N LYS A 364 24.76 32.68 23.30
CA LYS A 364 23.67 32.55 24.29
C LYS A 364 22.27 32.69 23.67
N ASP A 365 22.12 33.63 22.73
CA ASP A 365 20.91 33.80 21.92
C ASP A 365 21.31 33.94 20.44
N PRO A 366 21.41 32.81 19.71
CA PRO A 366 21.84 32.79 18.32
C PRO A 366 20.88 33.56 17.39
N THR A 367 19.58 33.56 17.69
CA THR A 367 18.57 34.18 16.83
C THR A 367 18.75 35.69 16.74
N LYS A 368 19.16 36.29 17.87
CA LYS A 368 19.30 37.73 17.99
C LYS A 368 20.73 38.22 17.73
N PHE A 369 21.74 37.46 18.15
CA PHE A 369 23.12 37.97 18.19
C PHE A 369 24.07 37.35 17.14
N SER A 370 23.66 36.33 16.39
CA SER A 370 24.52 35.68 15.39
C SER A 370 25.07 36.67 14.35
N THR A 371 24.18 37.42 13.69
CA THR A 371 24.53 38.41 12.67
C THR A 371 25.47 39.51 13.19
N PRO A 372 25.13 40.25 14.27
CA PRO A 372 26.00 41.33 14.75
C PRO A 372 27.34 40.84 15.31
N LEU A 373 27.38 39.64 15.91
CA LEU A 373 28.64 39.01 16.34
C LEU A 373 29.53 38.66 15.13
N GLU A 374 28.92 38.14 14.05
CA GLU A 374 29.63 37.81 12.82
C GLU A 374 30.24 39.04 12.15
N ILE A 375 29.48 40.12 12.04
CA ILE A 375 29.92 41.38 11.43
C ILE A 375 31.02 42.04 12.27
N GLY A 376 30.88 42.03 13.60
CA GLY A 376 31.86 42.61 14.51
C GLY A 376 33.18 41.84 14.54
N ALA A 377 33.13 40.50 14.51
CA ALA A 377 34.33 39.66 14.48
C ALA A 377 34.96 39.59 13.07
N GLY A 378 34.13 39.60 12.02
CA GLY A 378 34.55 39.54 10.62
C GLY A 378 35.43 38.33 10.31
N TYR A 379 36.49 38.56 9.53
CA TYR A 379 37.42 37.49 9.10
C TYR A 379 38.14 36.77 10.25
N LYS A 380 38.17 37.37 11.46
CA LYS A 380 38.77 36.75 12.65
C LYS A 380 38.14 35.40 13.00
N LEU A 381 36.86 35.19 12.66
CA LEU A 381 36.15 33.93 12.89
C LEU A 381 36.77 32.74 12.15
N GLN A 382 37.37 32.97 10.98
CA GLN A 382 37.93 31.89 10.16
C GLN A 382 39.38 31.54 10.50
N GLN A 383 40.01 32.30 11.40
CA GLN A 383 41.40 32.06 11.81
C GLN A 383 41.50 30.82 12.69
N VAL A 384 42.65 30.16 12.64
CA VAL A 384 42.92 28.91 13.35
C VAL A 384 43.60 29.21 14.68
N VAL A 385 42.98 28.79 15.78
CA VAL A 385 43.49 28.98 17.13
C VAL A 385 44.50 27.87 17.47
N VAL A 386 45.68 28.28 17.94
CA VAL A 386 46.81 27.40 18.25
C VAL A 386 47.42 27.75 19.60
N LYS A 387 48.11 26.79 20.22
CA LYS A 387 48.71 26.98 21.55
C LYS A 387 49.73 28.14 21.56
N ASN A 388 50.69 28.13 20.64
CA ASN A 388 51.79 29.09 20.59
C ASN A 388 52.38 29.27 19.18
N GLN A 389 53.32 30.21 19.01
CA GLN A 389 53.97 30.48 17.72
C GLN A 389 54.85 29.33 17.23
N ASP A 390 55.42 28.51 18.11
CA ASP A 390 56.27 27.40 17.69
C ASP A 390 55.48 26.31 16.98
N VAL A 391 54.23 26.06 17.38
CA VAL A 391 53.30 25.20 16.65
C VAL A 391 53.06 25.74 15.24
N VAL A 392 52.89 27.06 15.09
CA VAL A 392 52.74 27.69 13.76
C VAL A 392 53.96 27.42 12.88
N LYS A 393 55.17 27.62 13.41
CA LYS A 393 56.43 27.34 12.68
C LYS A 393 56.52 25.87 12.25
N LYS A 394 56.12 24.93 13.12
CA LYS A 394 56.09 23.49 12.81
C LYS A 394 55.10 23.17 11.69
N ILE A 395 53.90 23.77 11.72
CA ILE A 395 52.89 23.59 10.68
C ILE A 395 53.40 24.13 9.33
N PHE A 396 54.00 25.32 9.31
CA PHE A 396 54.59 25.87 8.08
C PHE A 396 55.73 24.99 7.54
N ALA A 397 56.62 24.51 8.42
CA ALA A 397 57.72 23.63 8.05
C ALA A 397 57.25 22.27 7.50
N SER A 398 56.07 21.80 7.93
CA SER A 398 55.49 20.54 7.44
C SER A 398 55.04 20.58 5.98
N GLY A 399 54.88 21.76 5.37
CA GLY A 399 54.43 21.93 3.99
C GLY A 399 52.98 21.49 3.72
N ARG A 400 52.19 21.19 4.76
CA ARG A 400 50.83 20.64 4.65
C ARG A 400 49.72 21.68 4.39
N LEU A 401 50.08 22.94 4.18
CA LEU A 401 49.13 24.04 3.99
C LEU A 401 48.84 24.28 2.51
N ASN A 402 47.63 23.90 2.07
CA ASN A 402 47.17 24.13 0.70
C ASN A 402 46.52 25.50 0.49
N TYR A 403 46.27 26.27 1.56
CA TYR A 403 45.55 27.55 1.53
C TYR A 403 46.18 28.57 2.49
N SER A 404 46.10 29.85 2.12
CA SER A 404 46.48 30.95 3.00
C SER A 404 45.64 30.91 4.28
N THR A 405 46.30 30.68 5.42
CA THR A 405 45.68 30.47 6.72
C THR A 405 46.30 31.41 7.74
N THR A 406 45.46 32.19 8.42
CA THR A 406 45.88 33.05 9.53
C THR A 406 45.71 32.31 10.84
N PHE A 407 46.74 32.33 11.69
CA PHE A 407 46.77 31.65 12.98
C PHE A 407 46.65 32.64 14.14
N MET A 408 45.99 32.22 15.22
CA MET A 408 45.86 32.95 16.48
C MET A 408 46.55 32.17 17.62
N PRO A 409 47.82 32.50 17.95
CA PRO A 409 48.52 31.88 19.08
C PRO A 409 47.99 32.40 20.41
N ILE A 410 47.45 31.51 21.25
CA ILE A 410 46.87 31.87 22.56
C ILE A 410 47.89 32.59 23.45
N GLN A 411 49.12 32.06 23.54
CA GLN A 411 50.17 32.60 24.42
C GLN A 411 50.56 34.05 24.10
N ASN A 412 50.52 34.44 22.82
CA ASN A 412 50.86 35.79 22.38
C ASN A 412 49.77 36.82 22.66
N MET A 413 48.54 36.36 22.96
CA MET A 413 47.37 37.21 23.20
C MET A 413 47.08 37.37 24.69
N SER A 414 47.95 36.89 25.58
CA SER A 414 47.81 36.97 27.04
C SER A 414 47.63 38.42 27.55
N ASN A 415 48.20 39.41 26.87
CA ASN A 415 48.02 40.84 27.17
C ASN A 415 46.88 41.50 26.38
N SER A 416 45.87 40.73 25.97
CA SER A 416 44.74 41.29 25.21
C SER A 416 43.99 42.35 26.01
N PHE A 417 43.66 43.45 25.33
CA PHE A 417 42.97 44.59 25.93
C PHE A 417 41.63 44.15 26.52
N THR A 418 41.42 44.48 27.80
CA THR A 418 40.16 44.26 28.51
C THR A 418 39.60 45.61 28.95
N ILE A 419 38.30 45.81 28.74
CA ILE A 419 37.62 47.05 29.11
C ILE A 419 37.51 47.14 30.64
N SER A 420 37.85 48.29 31.21
CA SER A 420 37.71 48.51 32.65
C SER A 420 36.24 48.52 33.09
N HIS A 421 35.97 48.02 34.30
CA HIS A 421 34.63 48.00 34.88
C HIS A 421 33.95 49.38 34.94
N HIS A 422 34.73 50.43 35.19
CA HIS A 422 34.24 51.81 35.14
C HIS A 422 33.70 52.16 33.75
N THR A 423 34.44 51.83 32.69
CA THR A 423 34.02 52.12 31.31
C THR A 423 32.77 51.32 30.93
N LEU A 424 32.68 50.06 31.33
CA LEU A 424 31.48 49.23 31.11
C LEU A 424 30.25 49.84 31.80
N SER A 425 30.40 50.25 33.06
CA SER A 425 29.30 50.87 33.84
C SER A 425 28.83 52.18 33.21
N THR A 426 29.76 53.01 32.74
CA THR A 426 29.43 54.26 32.03
C THR A 426 28.67 54.01 30.73
N ILE A 427 29.09 52.99 29.95
CA ILE A 427 28.39 52.61 28.71
C ILE A 427 26.99 52.09 29.03
N GLU A 428 26.84 51.25 30.04
CA GLU A 428 25.56 50.68 30.45
C GLU A 428 24.56 51.77 30.88
N GLN A 429 25.02 52.74 31.69
CA GLN A 429 24.22 53.90 32.10
C GLN A 429 23.85 54.80 30.92
N MET A 430 24.82 55.12 30.05
CA MET A 430 24.62 55.98 28.88
C MET A 430 23.63 55.38 27.88
N THR A 431 23.69 54.06 27.70
CA THR A 431 22.87 53.32 26.74
C THR A 431 21.56 52.83 27.34
N ARG A 432 21.36 52.99 28.66
CA ARG A 432 20.19 52.49 29.41
C ARG A 432 19.96 50.99 29.17
N GLY A 433 21.05 50.22 29.15
CA GLY A 433 21.01 48.77 28.91
C GLY A 433 20.69 48.35 27.45
N LYS A 434 20.75 49.28 26.48
CA LYS A 434 20.54 48.97 25.05
C LYS A 434 21.82 48.55 24.31
N ALA A 435 22.91 48.32 25.01
CA ALA A 435 24.17 47.86 24.43
C ALA A 435 24.81 46.78 25.30
N TRP A 436 25.41 45.80 24.63
CA TRP A 436 26.01 44.63 25.26
C TRP A 436 27.44 44.45 24.75
N LEU A 437 28.35 44.07 25.65
CA LEU A 437 29.71 43.67 25.25
C LEU A 437 29.63 42.37 24.47
N ALA A 438 30.22 42.29 23.28
CA ALA A 438 30.12 41.11 22.43
C ALA A 438 30.59 39.82 23.12
N LYS A 439 31.69 39.90 23.88
CA LYS A 439 32.20 38.79 24.70
C LYS A 439 31.17 38.23 25.70
N SER A 440 30.30 39.07 26.27
CA SER A 440 29.31 38.64 27.26
C SER A 440 28.19 37.77 26.69
N LEU A 441 28.03 37.79 25.36
CA LEU A 441 26.98 37.10 24.60
C LEU A 441 27.40 35.72 24.10
N ILE A 442 28.65 35.33 24.36
CA ILE A 442 29.21 34.04 23.96
C ILE A 442 29.66 33.22 25.17
N GLU A 443 29.77 31.91 24.98
CA GLU A 443 30.23 30.92 25.95
C GLU A 443 31.37 30.11 25.33
N TYR A 444 32.45 29.88 26.07
CA TYR A 444 33.67 29.27 25.56
C TYR A 444 34.50 28.68 26.71
N ASP A 445 35.49 27.85 26.35
CA ASP A 445 36.44 27.28 27.30
C ASP A 445 37.38 28.37 27.89
N PRO A 446 37.55 28.48 29.22
CA PRO A 446 38.44 29.45 29.84
C PRO A 446 39.87 29.51 29.27
N ILE A 447 40.41 28.43 28.71
CA ILE A 447 41.73 28.42 28.06
C ILE A 447 41.78 29.40 26.86
N LEU A 448 40.64 29.65 26.22
CA LEU A 448 40.49 30.52 25.05
C LEU A 448 40.23 31.99 25.41
N GLU A 449 40.15 32.32 26.70
CA GLU A 449 39.93 33.67 27.21
C GLU A 449 40.77 34.77 26.51
N PRO A 450 42.09 34.60 26.28
CA PRO A 450 42.90 35.64 25.62
C PRO A 450 42.45 35.91 24.17
N VAL A 451 42.07 34.85 23.45
CA VAL A 451 41.60 34.92 22.06
C VAL A 451 40.22 35.57 22.01
N MET A 452 39.32 35.19 22.91
CA MET A 452 37.98 35.77 22.99
C MET A 452 38.02 37.25 23.37
N ASN A 453 38.93 37.66 24.25
CA ASN A 453 39.19 39.08 24.53
C ASN A 453 39.69 39.82 23.28
N HIS A 454 40.59 39.22 22.50
CA HIS A 454 41.13 39.83 21.29
C HIS A 454 40.07 40.03 20.18
N VAL A 455 39.10 39.10 20.07
CA VAL A 455 38.07 39.16 19.03
C VAL A 455 36.83 39.93 19.50
N PHE A 456 36.30 39.59 20.67
CA PHE A 456 35.00 40.06 21.16
C PHE A 456 35.10 41.06 22.34
N GLY A 457 36.30 41.31 22.86
CA GLY A 457 36.51 42.19 24.01
C GLY A 457 36.53 43.68 23.69
N ASN A 458 36.65 44.07 22.42
CA ASN A 458 36.80 45.47 22.01
C ASN A 458 35.66 46.00 21.12
N PHE A 459 34.50 45.34 21.12
CA PHE A 459 33.32 45.83 20.41
C PHE A 459 32.00 45.55 21.13
N PHE A 460 31.02 46.41 20.88
CA PHE A 460 29.69 46.35 21.48
C PHE A 460 28.63 46.07 20.43
N ILE A 461 27.57 45.39 20.86
CA ILE A 461 26.36 45.22 20.07
C ILE A 461 25.30 46.15 20.64
N ALA A 462 24.75 47.02 19.79
CA ALA A 462 23.74 48.00 20.16
C ALA A 462 22.37 47.62 19.59
N LYS A 463 21.30 47.93 20.32
CA LYS A 463 19.93 47.71 19.85
C LYS A 463 19.61 48.55 18.60
N ASP A 464 19.95 49.84 18.65
CA ASP A 464 19.50 50.85 17.69
C ASP A 464 20.69 51.67 17.15
N ARG A 465 20.57 52.23 15.95
CA ARG A 465 21.57 53.11 15.31
C ARG A 465 22.04 54.27 16.19
N GLU A 466 21.12 54.92 16.90
CA GLU A 466 21.46 56.03 17.81
C GLU A 466 22.39 55.59 18.94
N THR A 467 22.14 54.40 19.47
CA THR A 467 22.95 53.80 20.54
C THR A 467 24.34 53.44 20.01
N ALA A 468 24.41 52.87 18.81
CA ALA A 468 25.68 52.55 18.16
C ALA A 468 26.54 53.81 17.91
N LYS A 469 25.93 54.87 17.38
CA LYS A 469 26.61 56.16 17.13
C LYS A 469 27.12 56.80 18.43
N LYS A 470 26.34 56.73 19.51
CA LYS A 470 26.73 57.23 20.84
C LYS A 470 27.97 56.54 21.39
N ILE A 471 28.08 55.22 21.21
CA ILE A 471 29.23 54.44 21.68
C ILE A 471 30.45 54.69 20.78
N ALA A 472 30.28 54.60 19.45
CA ALA A 472 31.40 54.68 18.51
C ALA A 472 31.97 56.11 18.35
N MET A 473 31.14 57.16 18.48
CA MET A 473 31.53 58.55 18.21
C MET A 473 31.51 59.47 19.45
N GLY A 474 31.16 58.95 20.64
CA GLY A 474 31.07 59.76 21.86
C GLY A 474 32.43 60.24 22.36
N ASN A 475 32.50 61.49 22.84
CA ASN A 475 33.75 62.21 23.18
C ASN A 475 34.71 61.49 24.17
N ASN A 476 34.26 60.44 24.88
CA ASN A 476 35.07 59.64 25.83
C ASN A 476 35.19 58.14 25.45
N LEU A 477 34.53 57.71 24.36
CA LEU A 477 34.33 56.30 23.97
C LEU A 477 34.69 56.01 22.51
N GLN A 478 35.29 56.96 21.79
CA GLN A 478 35.77 56.91 20.38
C GLN A 478 36.83 55.84 20.07
N ARG A 479 36.89 54.74 20.83
CA ARG A 479 37.82 53.63 20.67
C ARG A 479 37.13 52.29 20.43
N PHE A 480 35.81 52.21 20.60
CA PHE A 480 35.08 50.95 20.51
C PHE A 480 34.31 50.83 19.20
N LEU A 481 34.48 49.69 18.54
CA LEU A 481 33.63 49.29 17.43
C LEU A 481 32.21 49.01 17.97
N CYS A 482 31.18 49.45 17.26
CA CYS A 482 29.81 49.12 17.61
C CYS A 482 29.04 48.58 16.40
N VAL A 483 28.28 47.51 16.61
CA VAL A 483 27.45 46.89 15.57
C VAL A 483 25.99 46.91 16.03
N THR A 484 25.06 47.34 15.19
CA THR A 484 23.63 47.29 15.52
C THR A 484 23.08 45.87 15.39
N LEU A 485 21.94 45.56 16.02
CA LEU A 485 21.25 44.28 15.81
C LEU A 485 20.92 44.02 14.33
N ASP A 486 20.67 45.09 13.57
CA ASP A 486 20.38 45.05 12.12
C ASP A 486 21.65 44.82 11.27
N GLY A 487 22.85 44.86 11.87
CA GLY A 487 24.11 44.57 11.19
C GLY A 487 24.87 45.79 10.66
N ASP A 488 24.46 47.01 11.00
CA ASP A 488 25.25 48.20 10.66
C ASP A 488 26.46 48.34 11.60
N LYS A 489 27.63 48.59 11.02
CA LYS A 489 28.90 48.66 11.73
C LYS A 489 29.42 50.11 11.80
N TYR A 490 29.70 50.53 13.02
CA TYR A 490 30.17 51.86 13.40
C TYR A 490 31.59 51.76 13.97
N ALA A 491 32.58 52.09 13.15
CA ALA A 491 33.97 52.05 13.57
C ALA A 491 34.42 53.39 14.18
N PRO A 492 35.31 53.38 15.19
CA PRO A 492 35.87 54.59 15.79
C PRO A 492 36.71 55.43 14.80
N SER A 493 37.16 54.82 13.70
CA SER A 493 37.84 55.50 12.58
C SER A 493 36.93 56.46 11.80
N GLY A 494 35.63 56.55 12.14
CA GLY A 494 34.64 57.32 11.40
C GLY A 494 34.05 56.57 10.20
N THR A 495 34.39 55.29 10.03
CA THR A 495 33.84 54.44 8.98
C THR A 495 32.48 53.89 9.40
N LEU A 496 31.46 54.11 8.56
CA LEU A 496 30.12 53.54 8.70
C LEU A 496 29.91 52.54 7.57
N GLU A 497 29.77 51.26 7.90
CA GLU A 497 29.47 50.19 6.95
C GLU A 497 28.04 49.71 7.22
N GLY A 498 27.17 49.80 6.22
CA GLY A 498 25.76 49.39 6.30
C GLY A 498 25.18 49.10 4.92
N GLY A 499 23.97 48.53 4.89
CA GLY A 499 23.28 48.17 3.64
C GLY A 499 22.62 46.79 3.70
N TYR A 500 21.94 46.39 2.62
CA TYR A 500 21.34 45.07 2.53
C TYR A 500 22.43 43.99 2.43
N GLN A 501 22.53 43.16 3.45
CA GLN A 501 23.35 41.95 3.44
C GLN A 501 22.43 40.73 3.34
N ASN A 502 22.81 39.73 2.54
CA ASN A 502 22.11 38.46 2.49
C ASN A 502 22.32 37.69 3.80
N PHE A 503 21.50 37.99 4.82
CA PHE A 503 21.53 37.36 6.14
C PHE A 503 21.32 35.84 6.08
N SER A 504 20.70 35.34 5.01
CA SER A 504 20.52 33.91 4.77
C SER A 504 21.84 33.16 4.64
N ALA A 505 22.96 33.84 4.34
CA ALA A 505 24.27 33.25 4.09
C ALA A 505 25.31 33.51 5.20
N ASN A 506 24.88 33.92 6.39
CA ASN A 506 25.75 34.15 7.54
C ASN A 506 26.45 32.85 7.98
N LEU A 507 27.76 32.92 8.21
CA LEU A 507 28.62 31.80 8.58
C LEU A 507 28.20 31.17 9.92
N LEU A 508 27.94 31.98 10.95
CA LEU A 508 27.64 31.47 12.29
C LEU A 508 26.29 30.73 12.35
N SER A 509 25.26 31.28 11.71
CA SER A 509 23.94 30.64 11.64
C SER A 509 23.96 29.39 10.76
N SER A 510 24.68 29.44 9.63
CA SER A 510 24.84 28.29 8.75
C SER A 510 25.63 27.18 9.42
N TYR A 511 26.68 27.52 10.19
CA TYR A 511 27.46 26.54 10.96
C TYR A 511 26.66 25.91 12.10
N ALA A 512 25.91 26.71 12.87
CA ALA A 512 25.05 26.20 13.93
C ALA A 512 24.02 25.19 13.38
N LYS A 513 23.36 25.55 12.26
CA LYS A 513 22.38 24.65 11.63
C LYS A 513 23.04 23.41 11.01
N LEU A 514 24.22 23.55 10.42
CA LEU A 514 25.00 22.42 9.90
C LEU A 514 25.33 21.41 11.01
N ARG A 515 25.74 21.91 12.19
CA ARG A 515 26.06 21.06 13.35
C ARG A 515 24.82 20.31 13.87
N GLU A 516 23.68 20.97 13.93
CA GLU A 516 22.39 20.36 14.30
C GLU A 516 22.03 19.23 13.31
N LEU A 517 22.11 19.49 12.00
CA LEU A 517 21.83 18.48 10.98
C LEU A 517 22.79 17.29 11.03
N GLN A 518 24.08 17.53 11.27
CA GLN A 518 25.07 16.46 11.43
C GLN A 518 24.82 15.62 12.69
N SER A 519 24.38 16.25 13.80
CA SER A 519 24.01 15.53 15.02
C SER A 519 22.82 14.61 14.75
N ASN A 520 21.75 15.15 14.16
CA ASN A 520 20.53 14.41 13.82
C ASN A 520 20.83 13.26 12.84
N GLN A 521 21.69 13.51 11.84
CA GLN A 521 22.15 12.47 10.93
C GLN A 521 22.87 11.34 11.69
N SER A 522 23.79 11.68 12.60
CA SER A 522 24.55 10.69 13.35
C SER A 522 23.68 9.83 14.27
N GLU A 523 22.65 10.43 14.89
CA GLU A 523 21.67 9.73 15.72
C GLU A 523 20.82 8.77 14.88
N LEU A 524 20.32 9.23 13.73
CA LEU A 524 19.53 8.40 12.81
C LEU A 524 20.34 7.27 12.16
N THR A 525 21.65 7.43 11.96
CA THR A 525 22.52 6.34 11.46
C THR A 525 22.89 5.31 12.52
N ARG A 526 22.70 5.61 13.81
CA ARG A 526 22.97 4.69 14.92
C ARG A 526 21.76 3.82 15.28
N LEU A 527 20.56 4.33 15.02
CA LEU A 527 19.30 3.60 15.07
C LEU A 527 19.20 2.62 13.90
#